data_AF-A0A9P8EZC9-F1
#
_entry.id   AF-A0A9P8EZC9-F1
#
_cell.length_a   1.000
_cell.length_b   1.000
_cell.length_c   1.000
_cell.angle_alpha   90.00
_cell.angle_beta   90.00
_cell.angle_gamma   90.00
#
_symmetry.space_group_name_H-M   'P 1'
#
loop_
_entity.id
_entity.type
_entity.pdbx_description
1 polymer ?
#
loop_
_entity_poly.entity_id
_entity_poly.type
_entity_poly.pdbx_seq_one_letter_code
_entity_poly.pdbx_strand_id
1 'polypeptide(L)'
;VEEAQAAAQAALESNNRKRKRKDKQPELEDVYMDKLDREEKKAIAKAKEDRTSKRQKTEKKVSNDSEDSDSEEDAAEGADAMEMSPPPVHETLEPDNDSDLVKAQRTVFLGNVSAEAITSKSAKKTLMRHLESFFEDIADPEKGQPAHSVESLRFRSTAYASAIPKKAAFAKKEIMVETTKSTNAYAVYSSNALAREAARRL
;
A
#
# COMPACT_ATOMS: atom_id res chain seq x y z
N VAL A 1 -19.03 68.54 -17.87
CA VAL A 1 -18.88 67.27 -18.63
C VAL A 1 -17.40 66.88 -18.73
N GLU A 2 -16.49 67.82 -19.00
CA GLU A 2 -15.03 67.58 -19.02
C GLU A 2 -14.44 67.09 -17.69
N GLU A 3 -14.84 67.65 -16.53
CA GLU A 3 -14.34 67.18 -15.23
C GLU A 3 -14.72 65.72 -14.91
N ALA A 4 -15.88 65.27 -15.38
CA ALA A 4 -16.32 63.88 -15.21
C ALA A 4 -15.53 62.91 -16.10
N GLN A 5 -15.08 63.37 -17.27
CA GLN A 5 -14.22 62.58 -18.17
C GLN A 5 -12.77 62.52 -17.66
N ALA A 6 -12.26 63.61 -17.08
CA ALA A 6 -10.95 63.64 -16.44
C ALA A 6 -10.88 62.73 -15.20
N ALA A 7 -11.94 62.71 -14.37
CA ALA A 7 -12.04 61.81 -13.22
C ALA A 7 -12.13 60.32 -13.63
N ALA A 8 -12.80 60.02 -14.75
CA ALA A 8 -12.91 58.66 -15.28
C ALA A 8 -11.58 58.16 -15.87
N GLN A 9 -10.80 59.02 -16.53
CA GLN A 9 -9.47 58.67 -17.05
C GLN A 9 -8.45 58.46 -15.92
N ALA A 10 -8.46 59.29 -14.87
CA ALA A 10 -7.61 59.11 -13.70
C ALA A 10 -7.93 57.81 -12.92
N ALA A 11 -9.20 57.38 -12.90
CA ALA A 11 -9.61 56.11 -12.30
C ALA A 11 -9.14 54.89 -13.11
N LEU A 12 -9.05 54.99 -14.45
CA LEU A 12 -8.53 53.94 -15.32
C LEU A 12 -6.99 53.81 -15.25
N GLU A 13 -6.26 54.90 -15.10
CA GLU A 13 -4.79 54.88 -14.99
C GLU A 13 -4.28 54.35 -13.63
N SER A 14 -5.06 54.52 -12.57
CA SER A 14 -4.68 54.03 -11.22
C SER A 14 -4.85 52.51 -11.03
N ASN A 15 -5.50 51.81 -11.97
CA ASN A 15 -5.86 50.39 -11.82
C ASN A 15 -4.88 49.40 -12.46
N ASN A 16 -3.72 49.86 -12.94
CA ASN A 16 -2.71 49.02 -13.59
C ASN A 16 -1.56 48.57 -12.68
N ARG A 17 -1.72 48.63 -11.35
CA ARG A 17 -0.75 48.03 -10.43
C ARG A 17 -0.94 46.52 -10.34
N LYS A 18 -0.25 45.78 -11.21
CA LYS A 18 -0.02 44.34 -11.05
C LYS A 18 0.54 44.10 -9.65
N ARG A 19 -0.27 43.52 -8.75
CA ARG A 19 0.20 43.02 -7.45
C ARG A 19 1.25 41.94 -7.74
N LYS A 20 2.52 42.21 -7.45
CA LYS A 20 3.49 41.12 -7.21
C LYS A 20 2.92 40.29 -6.06
N ARG A 21 2.41 39.09 -6.34
CA ARG A 21 2.23 38.09 -5.29
C ARG A 21 3.64 37.79 -4.79
N LYS A 22 3.91 38.13 -3.54
CA LYS A 22 5.13 37.70 -2.86
C LYS A 22 4.98 36.19 -2.68
N ASP A 23 5.66 35.40 -3.52
CA ASP A 23 5.70 33.95 -3.39
C ASP A 23 6.19 33.64 -1.99
N LYS A 24 5.32 33.03 -1.18
CA LYS A 24 5.57 32.84 0.26
C LYS A 24 6.45 31.63 0.56
N GLN A 25 6.99 30.93 -0.44
CA GLN A 25 7.78 29.71 -0.23
C GLN A 25 8.87 29.41 -1.30
N PRO A 26 9.73 30.37 -1.73
CA PRO A 26 10.92 29.99 -2.52
C PRO A 26 11.90 29.13 -1.69
N GLU A 27 11.95 29.35 -0.37
CA GLU A 27 12.87 28.68 0.56
C GLU A 27 12.59 27.18 0.74
N LEU A 28 11.40 26.68 0.36
CA LEU A 28 11.02 25.29 0.66
C LEU A 28 11.68 24.31 -0.30
N GLU A 29 11.83 24.71 -1.56
CA GLU A 29 12.55 23.95 -2.58
C GLU A 29 14.06 24.00 -2.29
N ASP A 30 14.59 25.17 -1.95
CA ASP A 30 16.01 25.35 -1.62
C ASP A 30 16.42 24.52 -0.39
N VAL A 31 15.62 24.53 0.69
CA VAL A 31 15.86 23.71 1.88
C VAL A 31 15.78 22.21 1.58
N TYR A 32 14.92 21.81 0.65
CA TYR A 32 14.78 20.41 0.24
C TYR A 32 16.00 19.94 -0.57
N MET A 33 16.47 20.74 -1.52
CA MET A 33 17.68 20.44 -2.31
C MET A 33 18.93 20.39 -1.42
N ASP A 34 19.07 21.33 -0.50
CA ASP A 34 20.14 21.33 0.51
C ASP A 34 20.15 20.05 1.37
N LYS A 35 18.97 19.48 1.63
CA LYS A 35 18.83 18.26 2.43
C LYS A 35 19.28 17.03 1.65
N LEU A 36 18.88 16.92 0.38
CA LEU A 36 19.32 15.86 -0.53
C LEU A 36 20.84 15.86 -0.69
N ASP A 37 21.44 17.02 -0.96
CA ASP A 37 22.89 17.17 -1.11
C ASP A 37 23.67 16.71 0.13
N ARG A 38 23.15 16.99 1.34
CA ARG A 38 23.76 16.55 2.60
C ARG A 38 23.63 15.05 2.80
N GLU A 39 22.52 14.45 2.39
CA GLU A 39 22.30 13.00 2.48
C GLU A 39 23.18 12.24 1.48
N GLU A 40 23.31 12.72 0.24
CA GLU A 40 24.21 12.15 -0.77
C GLU A 40 25.68 12.22 -0.34
N LYS A 41 26.15 13.38 0.14
CA LYS A 41 27.53 13.52 0.65
C LYS A 41 27.82 12.57 1.81
N LYS A 42 26.85 12.36 2.71
CA LYS A 42 26.96 11.38 3.81
C LYS A 42 26.98 9.94 3.30
N ALA A 43 26.15 9.59 2.32
CA ALA A 43 26.13 8.26 1.72
C ALA A 43 27.45 7.96 0.99
N ILE A 44 27.98 8.92 0.23
CA ILE A 44 29.27 8.80 -0.46
C ILE A 44 30.42 8.67 0.55
N ALA A 45 30.40 9.42 1.65
CA ALA A 45 31.41 9.32 2.70
C ALA A 45 31.41 7.93 3.38
N LYS A 46 30.22 7.43 3.74
CA LYS A 46 30.07 6.07 4.30
C LYS A 46 30.52 5.00 3.32
N ALA A 47 30.11 5.09 2.05
CA ALA A 47 30.54 4.13 1.03
C ALA A 47 32.06 4.14 0.79
N LYS A 48 32.72 5.31 0.94
CA LYS A 48 34.19 5.40 0.88
C LYS A 48 34.85 4.79 2.11
N GLU A 49 34.32 5.03 3.31
CA GLU A 49 34.81 4.44 4.57
C GLU A 49 34.65 2.91 4.60
N ASP A 50 33.52 2.40 4.09
CA ASP A 50 33.28 0.96 3.94
C ASP A 50 34.26 0.32 2.94
N ARG A 51 34.62 1.04 1.87
CA ARG A 51 35.61 0.56 0.88
C ARG A 51 37.04 0.60 1.42
N THR A 52 37.41 1.60 2.21
CA THR A 52 38.76 1.72 2.79
C THR A 52 38.97 0.73 3.94
N SER A 53 37.95 0.50 4.77
CA SER A 53 38.00 -0.52 5.84
C SER A 53 38.08 -1.96 5.29
N LYS A 54 37.42 -2.24 4.15
CA LYS A 54 37.57 -3.53 3.45
C LYS A 54 38.99 -3.75 2.91
N ARG A 55 39.64 -2.70 2.38
CA ARG A 55 41.03 -2.76 1.86
C ARG A 55 42.06 -2.94 2.98
N GLN A 56 41.91 -2.28 4.12
CA GLN A 56 42.85 -2.46 5.25
C GLN A 56 42.75 -3.84 5.92
N LYS A 57 41.61 -4.54 5.80
CA LYS A 57 41.45 -5.91 6.30
C LYS A 57 42.19 -6.96 5.43
N THR A 58 42.52 -6.62 4.18
CA THR A 58 43.19 -7.54 3.24
C THR A 58 44.72 -7.54 3.36
N GLU A 59 45.33 -6.50 3.95
CA GLU A 59 46.80 -6.38 4.05
C GLU A 59 47.42 -7.02 5.31
N LYS A 60 46.61 -7.52 6.27
CA LYS A 60 47.11 -8.07 7.54
C LYS A 60 47.14 -9.61 7.60
N LYS A 61 46.95 -10.32 6.48
CA LYS A 61 46.96 -11.78 6.42
C LYS A 61 47.83 -12.30 5.26
N VAL A 62 49.08 -11.85 5.20
CA VAL A 62 50.09 -12.38 4.28
C VAL A 62 51.41 -12.57 5.03
N SER A 63 51.44 -13.56 5.92
CA SER A 63 52.68 -14.09 6.53
C SER A 63 52.39 -15.41 7.26
N ASN A 64 52.28 -16.51 6.52
CA ASN A 64 53.08 -17.70 6.80
C ASN A 64 52.95 -18.68 5.63
N ASP A 65 54.08 -19.29 5.35
CA ASP A 65 54.49 -20.05 4.19
C ASP A 65 54.30 -21.57 4.37
N SER A 66 54.43 -22.27 3.24
CA SER A 66 54.79 -23.68 3.02
C SER A 66 53.70 -24.72 2.66
N GLU A 67 53.73 -25.06 1.35
CA GLU A 67 53.77 -26.39 0.71
C GLU A 67 52.53 -27.31 0.82
N ASP A 68 52.08 -28.09 -0.17
CA ASP A 68 52.42 -28.42 -1.57
C ASP A 68 51.27 -29.35 -2.05
N SER A 69 50.84 -29.24 -3.31
CA SER A 69 50.36 -30.34 -4.19
C SER A 69 49.52 -29.78 -5.35
N ASP A 70 50.08 -29.96 -6.54
CA ASP A 70 49.53 -29.77 -7.88
C ASP A 70 48.12 -30.35 -8.13
N SER A 71 47.28 -29.65 -8.91
CA SER A 71 46.99 -30.01 -10.32
C SER A 71 45.90 -29.10 -10.94
N GLU A 72 46.36 -28.23 -11.84
CA GLU A 72 45.81 -27.73 -13.12
C GLU A 72 44.33 -27.29 -13.32
N GLU A 73 44.23 -26.02 -13.77
CA GLU A 73 43.38 -25.41 -14.80
C GLU A 73 41.86 -25.69 -14.87
N ASP A 74 41.02 -24.67 -14.62
CA ASP A 74 40.68 -23.67 -15.65
C ASP A 74 40.02 -22.43 -15.00
N ALA A 75 40.26 -21.29 -15.63
CA ALA A 75 39.99 -19.96 -15.20
C ALA A 75 38.52 -19.54 -15.37
N ALA A 76 38.21 -18.46 -14.64
CA ALA A 76 37.50 -17.29 -15.12
C ALA A 76 36.13 -17.02 -14.49
N GLU A 77 36.15 -15.94 -13.68
CA GLU A 77 35.14 -14.89 -13.61
C GLU A 77 33.84 -15.28 -12.90
N GLY A 78 33.56 -14.80 -11.68
CA GLY A 78 33.50 -13.38 -11.38
C GLY A 78 32.10 -12.83 -11.68
N ALA A 79 31.07 -13.28 -10.95
CA ALA A 79 29.78 -12.63 -10.93
C ALA A 79 29.15 -12.73 -9.53
N ASP A 80 29.18 -11.58 -8.86
CA ASP A 80 28.31 -11.10 -7.80
C ASP A 80 27.18 -12.07 -7.38
N ALA A 81 27.32 -12.68 -6.21
CA ALA A 81 26.25 -13.37 -5.52
C ALA A 81 25.24 -12.33 -4.97
N MET A 82 24.57 -11.61 -5.87
CA MET A 82 23.29 -10.99 -5.55
C MET A 82 22.23 -12.08 -5.59
N GLU A 83 21.63 -12.31 -4.43
CA GLU A 83 20.36 -13.00 -4.17
C GLU A 83 19.48 -13.12 -5.42
N MET A 84 19.58 -14.27 -6.08
CA MET A 84 18.96 -14.53 -7.37
C MET A 84 17.48 -14.84 -7.14
N SER A 85 16.61 -13.85 -7.32
CA SER A 85 15.17 -14.09 -7.50
C SER A 85 15.00 -15.13 -8.61
N PRO A 86 14.09 -16.11 -8.47
CA PRO A 86 13.84 -17.08 -9.52
C PRO A 86 13.47 -16.37 -10.83
N PRO A 87 13.84 -16.93 -12.00
CA PRO A 87 13.53 -16.35 -13.29
C PRO A 87 12.02 -16.21 -13.48
N PRO A 88 11.54 -15.12 -14.12
CA PRO A 88 10.11 -14.90 -14.34
C PRO A 88 9.52 -16.05 -15.17
N VAL A 89 8.53 -16.72 -14.61
CA VAL A 89 7.82 -17.83 -15.26
C VAL A 89 6.54 -17.28 -15.91
N HIS A 90 6.12 -17.88 -17.02
CA HIS A 90 4.86 -17.52 -17.66
C HIS A 90 3.68 -18.06 -16.83
N GLU A 91 2.58 -17.30 -16.71
CA GLU A 91 1.41 -17.62 -15.86
C GLU A 91 0.81 -19.03 -16.10
N THR A 92 1.02 -19.61 -17.28
CA THR A 92 0.58 -20.99 -17.63
C THR A 92 1.44 -22.10 -17.03
N LEU A 93 2.65 -21.77 -16.58
CA LEU A 93 3.62 -22.70 -16.00
C LEU A 93 3.77 -22.49 -14.49
N GLU A 94 3.14 -21.43 -13.94
CA GLU A 94 3.04 -21.27 -12.50
C GLU A 94 2.12 -22.36 -11.94
N PRO A 95 2.45 -22.96 -10.78
CA PRO A 95 1.54 -23.89 -10.12
C PRO A 95 0.23 -23.15 -9.84
N ASP A 96 -0.90 -23.82 -10.11
CA ASP A 96 -2.22 -23.27 -9.86
C ASP A 96 -2.24 -22.64 -8.46
N ASN A 97 -2.54 -21.34 -8.40
CA ASN A 97 -2.67 -20.62 -7.14
C ASN A 97 -3.97 -21.06 -6.43
N ASP A 98 -3.98 -22.29 -5.93
CA ASP A 98 -5.09 -22.92 -5.20
C ASP A 98 -5.59 -22.06 -4.04
N SER A 99 -4.73 -21.20 -3.51
CA SER A 99 -5.07 -20.26 -2.43
C SER A 99 -6.23 -19.34 -2.78
N ASP A 100 -6.30 -18.81 -4.01
CA ASP A 100 -7.36 -17.91 -4.44
C ASP A 100 -8.68 -18.66 -4.69
N LEU A 101 -8.60 -19.88 -5.22
CA LEU A 101 -9.75 -20.76 -5.40
C LEU A 101 -10.35 -21.18 -4.06
N VAL A 102 -9.49 -21.59 -3.10
CA VAL A 102 -9.91 -21.94 -1.74
C VAL A 102 -10.53 -20.72 -1.04
N LYS A 103 -9.96 -19.53 -1.22
CA LYS A 103 -10.52 -18.30 -0.67
C LYS A 103 -11.89 -17.99 -1.28
N ALA A 104 -12.03 -18.09 -2.60
CA ALA A 104 -13.29 -17.86 -3.30
C ALA A 104 -14.39 -18.80 -2.78
N GLN A 105 -14.08 -20.08 -2.56
CA GLN A 105 -15.01 -21.06 -2.00
C GLN A 105 -15.47 -20.75 -0.57
N ARG A 106 -14.69 -19.99 0.20
CA ARG A 106 -15.04 -19.55 1.56
C ARG A 106 -15.71 -18.17 1.60
N THR A 107 -15.90 -17.53 0.44
CA THR A 107 -16.50 -16.20 0.36
C THR A 107 -18.01 -16.26 0.14
N VAL A 108 -18.75 -15.41 0.86
CA VAL A 108 -20.19 -15.21 0.68
C VAL A 108 -20.43 -13.78 0.20
N PHE A 109 -21.32 -13.64 -0.78
CA PHE A 109 -21.77 -12.34 -1.25
C PHE A 109 -22.92 -11.83 -0.38
N LEU A 110 -22.76 -10.62 0.16
CA LEU A 110 -23.72 -9.94 1.00
C LEU A 110 -24.33 -8.77 0.22
N GLY A 111 -25.64 -8.84 -0.02
CA GLY A 111 -26.42 -7.75 -0.59
C GLY A 111 -26.98 -6.83 0.49
N ASN A 112 -27.35 -5.61 0.11
CA ASN A 112 -28.07 -4.65 0.97
C ASN A 112 -27.41 -4.39 2.34
N VAL A 113 -26.09 -4.29 2.37
CA VAL A 113 -25.33 -3.99 3.59
C VAL A 113 -25.31 -2.49 3.84
N SER A 114 -25.55 -2.04 5.08
CA SER A 114 -25.50 -0.61 5.41
C SER A 114 -24.15 0.04 5.05
N ALA A 115 -24.20 1.15 4.30
CA ALA A 115 -23.02 1.95 3.96
C ALA A 115 -22.33 2.53 5.21
N GLU A 116 -23.07 2.72 6.29
CA GLU A 116 -22.55 3.18 7.58
C GLU A 116 -21.55 2.19 8.20
N ALA A 117 -21.59 0.91 7.83
CA ALA A 117 -20.61 -0.07 8.29
C ALA A 117 -19.18 0.25 7.82
N ILE A 118 -19.01 1.10 6.80
CA ILE A 118 -17.70 1.54 6.33
C ILE A 118 -17.20 2.75 7.13
N THR A 119 -18.10 3.69 7.44
CA THR A 119 -17.76 4.94 8.12
C THR A 119 -17.67 4.75 9.62
N SER A 120 -18.67 4.08 10.22
CA SER A 120 -18.83 3.86 11.66
C SER A 120 -18.32 2.49 12.14
N LYS A 121 -17.51 2.51 13.21
CA LYS A 121 -17.01 1.30 13.86
C LYS A 121 -18.13 0.52 14.56
N SER A 122 -19.14 1.19 15.10
CA SER A 122 -20.26 0.53 15.80
C SER A 122 -21.10 -0.28 14.82
N ALA A 123 -21.50 0.33 13.69
CA ALA A 123 -22.23 -0.34 12.62
C ALA A 123 -21.45 -1.54 12.07
N LYS A 124 -20.12 -1.40 11.88
CA LYS A 124 -19.27 -2.53 11.49
C LYS A 124 -19.32 -3.68 12.50
N LYS A 125 -19.22 -3.39 13.80
CA LYS A 125 -19.30 -4.43 14.85
C LYS A 125 -20.66 -5.11 14.88
N THR A 126 -21.75 -4.36 14.70
CA THR A 126 -23.10 -4.93 14.61
C THR A 126 -23.23 -5.88 13.42
N LEU A 127 -22.69 -5.49 12.26
CA LEU A 127 -22.66 -6.36 11.08
C LEU A 127 -21.85 -7.64 11.35
N MET A 128 -20.65 -7.52 11.93
CA MET A 128 -19.83 -8.69 12.26
C MET A 128 -20.56 -9.63 13.25
N ARG A 129 -21.19 -9.08 14.30
CA ARG A 129 -21.99 -9.88 15.24
C ARG A 129 -23.16 -10.59 14.56
N HIS A 130 -23.79 -9.97 13.57
CA HIS A 130 -24.84 -10.61 12.78
C HIS A 130 -24.29 -11.73 11.90
N LEU A 131 -23.09 -11.56 11.34
CA LEU A 131 -22.41 -12.61 10.56
C LEU A 131 -21.91 -13.77 11.43
N GLU A 132 -21.75 -13.56 12.74
CA GLU A 132 -21.29 -14.55 13.72
C GLU A 132 -22.44 -15.20 14.51
N SER A 133 -23.68 -14.71 14.37
CA SER A 133 -24.82 -15.11 15.22
C SER A 133 -25.15 -16.60 15.17
N PHE A 134 -24.90 -17.23 14.02
CA PHE A 134 -25.22 -18.64 13.80
C PHE A 134 -24.07 -19.59 14.21
N PHE A 135 -22.93 -19.06 14.68
CA PHE A 135 -21.80 -19.88 15.08
C PHE A 135 -22.12 -20.74 16.31
N GLU A 136 -23.00 -20.28 17.19
CA GLU A 136 -23.43 -21.03 18.38
C GLU A 136 -24.21 -22.31 18.04
N ASP A 137 -24.89 -22.34 16.90
CA ASP A 137 -25.67 -23.48 16.45
C ASP A 137 -24.84 -24.54 15.69
N ILE A 138 -23.60 -24.19 15.32
CA ILE A 138 -22.71 -25.07 14.55
C ILE A 138 -21.75 -25.74 15.52
N ALA A 139 -21.60 -27.06 15.37
CA ALA A 139 -20.65 -27.82 16.17
C ALA A 139 -19.23 -27.24 16.07
N ASP A 140 -18.52 -27.24 17.19
CA ASP A 140 -17.14 -26.79 17.25
C ASP A 140 -16.28 -27.57 16.24
N PRO A 141 -15.33 -26.90 15.57
CA PRO A 141 -14.45 -27.55 14.62
C PRO A 141 -13.63 -28.65 15.33
N GLU A 142 -13.40 -29.77 14.64
CA GLU A 142 -12.59 -30.87 15.17
C GLU A 142 -11.16 -30.40 15.52
N LYS A 143 -10.53 -31.07 16.50
CA LYS A 143 -9.16 -30.74 16.97
C LYS A 143 -8.19 -30.68 15.79
N GLY A 144 -7.80 -29.47 15.40
CA GLY A 144 -6.85 -29.20 14.31
C GLY A 144 -7.36 -28.23 13.25
N GLN A 145 -8.67 -27.93 13.23
CA GLN A 145 -9.23 -26.92 12.32
C GLN A 145 -9.29 -25.53 12.97
N PRO A 146 -9.20 -24.44 12.17
CA PRO A 146 -9.31 -23.08 12.69
C PRO A 146 -10.69 -22.83 13.27
N ALA A 147 -10.75 -22.05 14.34
CA ALA A 147 -12.01 -21.64 14.98
C ALA A 147 -12.96 -20.95 13.97
N HIS A 148 -14.26 -21.13 14.16
CA HIS A 148 -15.28 -20.46 13.36
C HIS A 148 -15.12 -18.94 13.50
N SER A 149 -14.81 -18.28 12.39
CA SER A 149 -14.55 -16.85 12.37
C SER A 149 -14.77 -16.25 10.97
N VAL A 150 -15.03 -14.94 10.95
CA VAL A 150 -15.01 -14.13 9.73
C VAL A 150 -13.61 -13.55 9.56
N GLU A 151 -12.89 -13.99 8.54
CA GLU A 151 -11.49 -13.60 8.30
C GLU A 151 -11.38 -12.19 7.74
N SER A 152 -12.22 -11.86 6.76
CA SER A 152 -12.14 -10.58 6.06
C SER A 152 -13.49 -10.13 5.53
N LEU A 153 -13.73 -8.82 5.58
CA LEU A 153 -14.91 -8.17 5.00
C LEU A 153 -14.47 -7.11 4.00
N ARG A 154 -14.91 -7.25 2.74
CA ARG A 154 -14.60 -6.32 1.65
C ARG A 154 -15.88 -5.76 1.04
N PHE A 155 -16.07 -4.45 1.15
CA PHE A 155 -17.17 -3.75 0.49
C PHE A 155 -16.94 -3.60 -1.02
N ARG A 156 -18.02 -3.70 -1.79
CA ARG A 156 -18.09 -3.50 -3.24
C ARG A 156 -19.29 -2.62 -3.60
N SER A 157 -19.23 -2.04 -4.80
CA SER A 157 -20.26 -1.13 -5.30
C SER A 157 -20.56 0.02 -4.33
N THR A 158 -19.52 0.54 -3.69
CA THR A 158 -19.57 1.67 -2.76
C THR A 158 -19.58 2.99 -3.54
N ALA A 159 -20.54 3.86 -3.23
CA ALA A 159 -20.63 5.20 -3.82
C ALA A 159 -19.66 6.16 -3.11
N TYR A 160 -18.64 6.62 -3.82
CA TYR A 160 -17.66 7.57 -3.31
C TYR A 160 -18.02 9.00 -3.72
N ALA A 161 -17.76 9.96 -2.83
CA ALA A 161 -18.06 11.37 -3.06
C ALA A 161 -16.96 12.07 -3.90
N SER A 162 -15.74 11.54 -3.89
CA SER A 162 -14.57 12.18 -4.50
C SER A 162 -14.11 11.47 -5.78
N ALA A 163 -13.53 12.26 -6.70
CA ALA A 163 -12.97 11.79 -7.97
C ALA A 163 -11.56 11.16 -7.83
N ILE A 164 -11.10 10.88 -6.61
CA ILE A 164 -9.79 10.26 -6.34
C ILE A 164 -9.87 8.73 -6.53
N PRO A 165 -8.74 8.02 -6.64
CA PRO A 165 -8.75 6.56 -6.76
C PRO A 165 -9.54 5.90 -5.61
N LYS A 166 -10.36 4.89 -5.95
CA LYS A 166 -11.31 4.24 -5.01
C LYS A 166 -10.66 3.76 -3.70
N LYS A 167 -9.43 3.26 -3.77
CA LYS A 167 -8.67 2.84 -2.57
C LYS A 167 -8.39 4.02 -1.62
N ALA A 168 -8.01 5.17 -2.17
CA ALA A 168 -7.77 6.39 -1.39
C ALA A 168 -9.09 6.95 -0.83
N ALA A 169 -10.16 6.98 -1.63
CA ALA A 169 -11.48 7.40 -1.18
C ALA A 169 -12.03 6.51 -0.05
N PHE A 170 -11.81 5.19 -0.11
CA PHE A 170 -12.17 4.27 0.95
C PHE A 170 -11.38 4.50 2.24
N ALA A 171 -10.07 4.72 2.14
CA ALA A 171 -9.23 5.01 3.31
C ALA A 171 -9.65 6.31 4.02
N LYS A 172 -10.03 7.33 3.24
CA LYS A 172 -10.57 8.60 3.77
C LYS A 172 -12.03 8.51 4.20
N LYS A 173 -12.73 7.41 3.89
CA LYS A 173 -14.16 7.21 4.15
C LYS A 173 -15.06 8.29 3.53
N GLU A 174 -14.66 8.83 2.38
CA GLU A 174 -15.42 9.82 1.60
C GLU A 174 -16.55 9.13 0.81
N ILE A 175 -17.56 8.64 1.52
CA ILE A 175 -18.66 7.83 0.98
C ILE A 175 -19.96 8.64 1.02
N MET A 176 -20.75 8.56 -0.05
CA MET A 176 -22.04 9.25 -0.16
C MET A 176 -23.15 8.51 0.60
N VAL A 177 -23.04 8.42 1.92
CA VAL A 177 -23.99 7.69 2.79
C VAL A 177 -25.41 8.28 2.70
N GLU A 178 -25.53 9.60 2.52
CA GLU A 178 -26.82 10.28 2.41
C GLU A 178 -27.62 9.84 1.17
N THR A 179 -26.93 9.69 0.03
CA THR A 179 -27.56 9.30 -1.24
C THR A 179 -27.67 7.79 -1.39
N THR A 180 -26.68 7.04 -0.89
CA THR A 180 -26.61 5.58 -1.02
C THR A 180 -26.47 4.93 0.36
N LYS A 181 -27.60 4.47 0.91
CA LYS A 181 -27.66 3.85 2.25
C LYS A 181 -27.17 2.40 2.28
N SER A 182 -27.19 1.71 1.14
CA SER A 182 -26.87 0.28 1.02
C SER A 182 -25.72 0.04 0.03
N THR A 183 -24.88 -0.95 0.32
CA THR A 183 -23.73 -1.37 -0.50
C THR A 183 -23.66 -2.90 -0.52
N ASN A 184 -22.82 -3.45 -1.40
CA ASN A 184 -22.58 -4.89 -1.44
C ASN A 184 -21.28 -5.22 -0.70
N ALA A 185 -21.12 -6.45 -0.22
CA ALA A 185 -19.89 -6.88 0.41
C ALA A 185 -19.57 -8.35 0.13
N TYR A 186 -18.32 -8.73 0.35
CA TYR A 186 -17.87 -10.11 0.42
C TYR A 186 -17.36 -10.35 1.82
N ALA A 187 -17.89 -11.36 2.49
CA ALA A 187 -17.35 -11.89 3.75
C ALA A 187 -16.60 -13.19 3.45
N VAL A 188 -15.36 -13.29 3.94
CA VAL A 188 -14.54 -14.48 3.88
C VAL A 188 -14.65 -15.19 5.23
N TYR A 189 -15.06 -16.45 5.23
CA TYR A 189 -15.12 -17.28 6.43
C TYR A 189 -13.91 -18.20 6.55
N SER A 190 -13.66 -18.72 7.75
CA SER A 190 -12.54 -19.65 7.99
C SER A 190 -12.68 -20.98 7.22
N SER A 191 -13.91 -21.45 6.97
CA SER A 191 -14.21 -22.73 6.29
C SER A 191 -15.29 -22.58 5.22
N ASN A 192 -15.25 -23.45 4.20
CA ASN A 192 -16.25 -23.51 3.12
C ASN A 192 -17.61 -23.99 3.65
N ALA A 193 -17.60 -24.95 4.59
CA ALA A 193 -18.84 -25.40 5.24
C ALA A 193 -19.56 -24.25 5.94
N LEU A 194 -18.79 -23.37 6.62
CA LEU A 194 -19.31 -22.20 7.30
C LEU A 194 -19.91 -21.18 6.32
N ALA A 195 -19.27 -20.96 5.17
CA ALA A 195 -19.78 -20.11 4.11
C ALA A 195 -21.12 -20.62 3.53
N ARG A 196 -21.27 -21.95 3.38
CA ARG A 196 -22.52 -22.57 2.91
C ARG A 196 -23.64 -22.46 3.93
N GLU A 197 -23.34 -22.65 5.22
CA GLU A 197 -24.32 -22.47 6.29
C GLU A 197 -24.74 -21.00 6.42
N ALA A 198 -23.78 -20.06 6.31
CA ALA A 198 -24.07 -18.63 6.28
C ALA A 198 -25.08 -18.28 5.18
N ALA A 199 -24.87 -18.76 3.95
CA ALA A 199 -25.76 -18.49 2.82
C ALA A 199 -27.15 -19.11 2.95
N ARG A 200 -27.34 -20.08 3.85
CA ARG A 200 -28.65 -20.70 4.12
C ARG A 200 -29.40 -19.98 5.25
N ARG A 201 -28.67 -19.48 6.25
CA ARG A 201 -29.26 -18.95 7.50
C ARG A 201 -29.39 -17.43 7.51
N LEU A 202 -28.54 -16.72 6.76
CA LEU A 202 -28.49 -15.26 6.67
C LEU A 202 -29.12 -14.79 5.35
#